data_AF-A0A1W4WX36-F1
#
_entry.id   AF-A0A1W4WX36-F1
#
_cell.length_a   1.000
_cell.length_b   1.000
_cell.length_c   1.000
_cell.angle_alpha   90.00
_cell.angle_beta   90.00
_cell.angle_gamma   90.00
#
_symmetry.space_group_name_H-M   'P 1'
#
loop_
_entity.id
_entity.type
_entity.pdbx_description
1 polymer ?
#
loop_
_entity_poly.entity_id
_entity_poly.type
_entity_poly.pdbx_seq_one_letter_code
_entity_poly.pdbx_strand_id
1 'polypeptide(L)'
;MKIFSALFFGAVFVTQTWSYSEIGTFTMGQGCLLCTEEYEPICGANGEGIRKTFGNDCELVEWNCLVEDDYKHISHGICSESLESGLLNGTCTIVCPDNRQPNCGCAKAK
;
A
#
# COMPACT_ATOMS: atom_id res chain seq x y z
N MET A 1 -27.19 -29.05 62.96
CA MET A 1 -27.89 -29.95 62.02
C MET A 1 -28.28 -29.06 60.83
N LYS A 2 -27.71 -29.13 59.62
CA LYS A 2 -27.46 -30.25 58.69
C LYS A 2 -26.20 -29.89 57.85
N ILE A 3 -25.05 -30.55 58.02
CA ILE A 3 -24.54 -31.61 57.11
C ILE A 3 -25.33 -31.82 55.81
N PHE A 4 -24.86 -31.20 54.71
CA PHE A 4 -24.82 -31.72 53.33
C PHE A 4 -23.67 -31.00 52.61
N SER A 5 -22.46 -31.55 52.67
CA SER A 5 -21.95 -32.62 51.80
C SER A 5 -21.11 -31.98 50.69
N ALA A 6 -19.80 -32.11 50.86
CA ALA A 6 -18.71 -31.57 50.04
C ALA A 6 -18.64 -32.22 48.65
N LEU A 7 -19.71 -32.13 47.86
CA LEU A 7 -19.77 -32.71 46.51
C LEU A 7 -20.28 -31.77 45.43
N PHE A 8 -20.70 -30.55 45.76
CA PHE A 8 -21.19 -29.57 44.76
C PHE A 8 -20.26 -28.39 44.49
N PHE A 9 -19.05 -28.39 45.06
CA PHE A 9 -17.96 -27.47 44.67
C PHE A 9 -16.93 -28.11 43.71
N GLY A 10 -17.18 -29.33 43.23
CA GLY A 10 -16.27 -30.04 42.32
C GLY A 10 -16.62 -29.93 40.83
N ALA A 11 -17.87 -29.63 40.49
CA ALA A 11 -18.36 -29.71 39.10
C ALA A 11 -18.38 -28.37 38.36
N VAL A 12 -17.93 -27.26 38.98
CA VAL A 12 -17.73 -25.97 38.30
C VAL A 12 -16.25 -25.74 37.94
N PHE A 13 -15.34 -26.56 38.48
CA PHE A 13 -13.89 -26.42 38.23
C PHE A 13 -13.32 -27.36 37.16
N VAL A 14 -14.08 -28.33 36.63
CA VAL A 14 -13.57 -29.31 35.64
C VAL A 14 -14.07 -29.06 34.21
N THR A 15 -14.95 -28.08 33.98
CA THR A 15 -15.33 -27.66 32.61
C THR A 15 -14.48 -26.54 32.04
N GLN A 16 -13.50 -26.00 32.78
CA GLN A 16 -12.56 -25.01 32.25
C GLN A 16 -11.35 -25.62 31.51
N THR A 17 -11.29 -26.93 31.31
CA THR A 17 -10.14 -27.56 30.64
C THR A 17 -10.49 -28.25 29.33
N TRP A 18 -11.38 -27.69 28.52
CA TRP A 18 -11.55 -28.13 27.12
C TRP A 18 -11.97 -26.97 26.24
N SER A 19 -11.03 -26.09 25.89
CA SER A 19 -11.04 -25.34 24.63
C SER A 19 -9.65 -24.79 24.37
N TYR A 20 -8.93 -25.53 23.54
CA TYR A 20 -7.99 -25.02 22.56
C TYR A 20 -6.73 -24.32 23.09
N SER A 21 -5.60 -24.95 22.80
CA SER A 21 -4.34 -24.28 22.54
C SER A 21 -4.56 -22.87 21.98
N GLU A 22 -4.38 -21.82 22.79
CA GLU A 22 -3.95 -20.53 22.27
C GLU A 22 -2.46 -20.64 21.90
N ILE A 23 -2.12 -21.60 21.04
CA ILE A 23 -1.28 -21.19 19.91
C ILE A 23 -2.26 -20.32 19.11
N GLY A 24 -2.40 -19.08 19.56
CA GLY A 24 -2.73 -18.03 18.64
C GLY A 24 -1.76 -18.26 17.51
N THR A 25 -2.29 -18.72 16.37
CA THR A 25 -1.74 -18.23 15.14
C THR A 25 -1.83 -16.72 15.34
N PHE A 26 -0.74 -16.13 15.83
CA PHE A 26 -0.27 -14.90 15.25
C PHE A 26 -0.37 -15.21 13.77
N THR A 27 -1.51 -14.86 13.17
CA THR A 27 -1.51 -14.47 11.80
C THR A 27 -0.41 -13.43 11.82
N MET A 28 0.79 -13.83 11.40
CA MET A 28 1.75 -12.86 10.93
C MET A 28 0.90 -12.09 9.93
N GLY A 29 0.48 -10.89 10.34
CA GLY A 29 -0.39 -10.05 9.54
C GLY A 29 0.21 -10.07 8.14
N GLN A 30 -0.63 -10.30 7.14
CA GLN A 30 -0.27 -10.49 5.73
C GLN A 30 1.15 -10.00 5.45
N GLY A 31 2.11 -10.92 5.47
CA GLY A 31 3.51 -10.57 5.33
C GLY A 31 3.69 -9.92 3.97
N CYS A 32 4.11 -8.67 3.94
CA CYS A 32 4.44 -8.00 2.69
C CYS A 32 5.60 -8.71 2.00
N LEU A 33 5.64 -8.58 0.67
CA LEU A 33 6.69 -9.17 -0.14
C LEU A 33 8.04 -8.60 0.27
N LEU A 34 9.03 -9.48 0.47
CA LEU A 34 10.42 -9.06 0.64
C LEU A 34 11.06 -8.91 -0.74
N CYS A 35 11.63 -7.74 -1.00
CA CYS A 35 12.25 -7.40 -2.27
C CYS A 35 13.77 -7.52 -2.22
N THR A 36 14.37 -7.79 -3.37
CA THR A 36 15.82 -7.66 -3.57
C THR A 36 16.21 -6.18 -3.65
N GLU A 37 17.45 -5.85 -3.32
CA GLU A 37 17.99 -4.48 -3.41
C GLU A 37 18.39 -4.09 -4.86
N GLU A 38 17.77 -4.71 -5.87
CA GLU A 38 18.04 -4.40 -7.27
C GLU A 38 17.39 -3.07 -7.66
N TYR A 39 18.15 -2.17 -8.28
CA TYR A 39 17.66 -0.85 -8.64
C TYR A 39 17.30 -0.76 -10.13
N GLU A 40 16.01 -0.91 -10.43
CA GLU A 40 15.37 -0.71 -11.73
C GLU A 40 14.21 0.28 -11.57
N PRO A 41 14.49 1.60 -11.47
CA PRO A 41 13.52 2.55 -10.95
C PRO A 41 12.28 2.64 -11.82
N ILE A 42 11.13 2.83 -11.17
CA ILE A 42 9.85 3.05 -11.83
C ILE A 42 9.12 4.24 -11.21
N CYS A 43 8.24 4.85 -12.00
CA CYS A 43 7.31 5.86 -11.53
C CYS A 43 5.95 5.21 -11.33
N GLY A 44 5.45 5.26 -10.10
CA GLY A 44 4.09 4.88 -9.76
C GLY A 44 3.18 6.11 -9.58
N ALA A 45 1.88 5.92 -9.76
CA ALA A 45 0.87 6.88 -9.30
C ALA A 45 -0.27 6.18 -8.56
N ASN A 46 -0.74 6.77 -7.46
CA ASN A 46 -1.86 6.27 -6.68
C ASN A 46 -3.21 6.81 -7.22
N GLY A 47 -4.32 6.41 -6.59
CA GLY A 47 -5.68 6.82 -6.96
C GLY A 47 -5.93 8.32 -6.88
N GLU A 48 -5.15 9.06 -6.09
CA GLU A 48 -5.19 10.52 -5.98
C GLU A 48 -4.34 11.23 -7.05
N GLY A 49 -3.58 10.48 -7.86
CA GLY A 49 -2.67 11.02 -8.87
C GLY A 49 -1.33 11.51 -8.32
N ILE A 50 -1.02 11.21 -7.06
CA ILE A 50 0.30 11.48 -6.46
C ILE A 50 1.29 10.53 -7.12
N ARG A 51 2.41 11.09 -7.62
CA ARG A 51 3.46 10.32 -8.29
C ARG A 51 4.62 10.07 -7.32
N LYS A 52 5.16 8.86 -7.34
CA LYS A 52 6.29 8.46 -6.51
C LYS A 52 7.21 7.52 -7.27
N THR A 53 8.52 7.75 -7.11
CA THR A 53 9.55 6.84 -7.62
C THR A 53 9.73 5.66 -6.65
N PHE A 54 9.77 4.44 -7.19
CA PHE A 54 10.13 3.23 -6.46
C PHE A 54 11.43 2.66 -7.06
N GLY A 55 12.24 1.98 -6.26
CA GLY A 55 13.52 1.42 -6.70
C GLY A 55 13.36 0.30 -7.71
N ASN A 56 12.23 -0.42 -7.67
CA ASN A 56 11.79 -1.41 -8.66
C ASN A 56 10.27 -1.68 -8.49
N ASP A 57 9.71 -2.54 -9.33
CA ASP A 57 8.30 -2.96 -9.25
C ASP A 57 7.96 -3.71 -7.96
N CYS A 58 8.89 -4.49 -7.41
CA CYS A 58 8.68 -5.21 -6.16
C CYS A 58 8.49 -4.23 -4.99
N GLU A 59 9.34 -3.20 -4.87
CA GLU A 59 9.25 -2.18 -3.84
C GLU A 59 7.92 -1.41 -3.90
N LEU A 60 7.36 -1.21 -5.09
CA LEU A 60 6.01 -0.62 -5.22
C LEU A 60 4.94 -1.54 -4.61
N VAL A 61 5.01 -2.84 -4.88
CA VAL A 61 4.06 -3.82 -4.33
C VAL A 61 4.23 -3.95 -2.81
N GLU A 62 5.47 -3.98 -2.33
CA GLU A 62 5.79 -3.98 -0.90
C GLU A 62 5.23 -2.72 -0.22
N TRP A 63 5.43 -1.54 -0.82
CA TRP A 63 4.89 -0.28 -0.31
C TRP A 63 3.37 -0.32 -0.17
N ASN A 64 2.67 -0.73 -1.23
CA ASN A 64 1.20 -0.83 -1.21
C ASN A 64 0.71 -1.76 -0.10
N CYS A 65 1.44 -2.85 0.15
CA CYS A 65 1.12 -3.77 1.25
C CYS A 65 1.39 -3.14 2.63
N LEU A 66 2.53 -2.46 2.81
CA LEU A 66 2.94 -1.91 4.10
C LEU A 66 2.13 -0.69 4.53
N VAL A 67 1.76 0.15 3.58
CA VAL A 67 1.12 1.46 3.81
C VAL A 67 -0.37 1.43 3.49
N GLU A 68 -0.89 0.32 2.97
CA GLU A 68 -2.26 0.19 2.46
C GLU A 68 -2.59 1.25 1.38
N ASP A 69 -1.63 1.47 0.47
CA ASP A 69 -1.73 2.41 -0.66
C ASP A 69 -2.03 1.67 -1.98
N ASP A 70 -2.35 2.41 -3.04
CA ASP A 70 -2.80 1.85 -4.32
C ASP A 70 -1.98 2.32 -5.54
N TYR A 71 -0.67 2.54 -5.34
CA TYR A 71 0.23 2.92 -6.43
C TYR A 71 0.20 1.89 -7.56
N LYS A 72 0.12 2.39 -8.79
CA LYS A 72 0.24 1.59 -10.02
C LYS A 72 1.45 2.08 -10.81
N HIS A 73 2.21 1.15 -11.35
CA HIS A 73 3.29 1.48 -12.28
C HIS A 73 2.73 2.19 -13.51
N ILE A 74 3.26 3.38 -13.81
CA ILE A 74 2.84 4.19 -14.96
C ILE A 74 3.97 4.44 -15.96
N SER A 75 5.24 4.39 -15.56
CA SER A 75 6.38 4.47 -16.47
C SER A 75 7.64 3.90 -15.85
N HIS A 76 8.56 3.39 -16.66
CA HIS A 76 9.93 3.11 -16.23
C HIS A 76 10.70 4.40 -15.93
N GLY A 77 11.76 4.28 -15.13
CA GLY A 77 12.57 5.40 -14.66
C GLY A 77 11.95 6.14 -13.48
N ILE A 78 12.69 7.12 -12.97
CA ILE A 78 12.22 8.00 -11.90
C ILE A 78 11.01 8.83 -12.35
N CYS A 79 10.16 9.22 -11.40
CA CYS A 79 9.15 10.24 -11.68
C CYS A 79 9.85 11.56 -12.01
N SER A 80 9.67 12.04 -13.25
CA SER A 80 10.03 13.39 -13.62
C SER A 80 9.07 14.36 -12.93
N GLU A 81 9.57 15.16 -11.99
CA GLU A 81 8.85 16.35 -11.50
C GLU A 81 8.66 17.40 -12.59
N SER A 82 9.37 17.27 -13.71
CA SER A 82 9.36 18.27 -14.76
C SER A 82 8.15 18.10 -15.67
N LEU A 83 7.13 18.88 -15.37
CA LEU A 83 6.44 19.60 -16.44
C LEU A 83 7.36 20.68 -17.08
N GLU A 84 8.53 21.00 -16.50
CA GLU A 84 9.29 22.21 -16.86
C GLU A 84 10.83 22.10 -16.76
N SER A 85 11.49 21.51 -17.76
CA SER A 85 12.85 21.96 -18.12
C SER A 85 13.02 22.29 -19.60
N GLY A 86 11.94 22.17 -20.38
CA GLY A 86 11.76 22.91 -21.64
C GLY A 86 11.09 24.27 -21.44
N LEU A 87 10.80 24.67 -20.20
CA LEU A 87 10.24 25.98 -19.85
C LEU A 87 11.25 26.87 -19.13
N LEU A 88 12.55 26.68 -19.40
CA LEU A 88 13.50 27.74 -19.20
C LEU A 88 13.19 28.82 -20.25
N ASN A 89 12.24 29.70 -19.91
CA ASN A 89 11.88 30.95 -20.59
C ASN A 89 10.73 30.94 -21.61
N GLY A 90 9.54 30.46 -21.26
CA GLY A 90 8.34 30.82 -22.03
C GLY A 90 7.05 30.33 -21.40
N THR A 91 6.08 31.20 -21.15
CA THR A 91 4.70 30.76 -20.88
C THR A 91 4.21 29.88 -22.04
N CYS A 92 3.74 28.67 -21.76
CA CYS A 92 3.14 27.80 -22.77
C CYS A 92 1.64 27.64 -22.47
N THR A 93 0.83 27.48 -23.52
CA THR A 93 -0.59 27.21 -23.37
C THR A 93 -0.82 25.70 -23.39
N ILE A 94 -1.54 25.19 -22.40
CA ILE A 94 -1.96 23.79 -22.37
C ILE A 94 -3.11 23.62 -23.36
N VAL A 95 -2.89 22.79 -24.38
CA VAL A 95 -3.89 22.46 -25.39
C VAL A 95 -4.24 20.98 -25.25
N CYS A 96 -5.52 20.69 -25.07
CA CYS A 96 -6.05 19.33 -25.03
C CYS A 96 -6.93 19.09 -26.27
N PRO A 97 -6.67 18.05 -27.08
CA PRO A 97 -7.63 17.60 -28.08
C PRO A 97 -8.94 17.19 -27.39
N ASP A 98 -10.07 17.78 -27.80
CA ASP A 98 -11.41 17.52 -27.26
C ASP A 98 -11.56 17.70 -25.74
N ASN A 99 -10.71 18.51 -25.09
CA ASN A 99 -10.73 18.70 -23.63
C ASN A 99 -10.55 17.38 -22.81
N ARG A 100 -10.01 16.32 -23.43
CA ARG A 100 -9.80 15.03 -22.76
C ARG A 100 -8.38 14.93 -22.22
N GLN A 101 -8.26 14.86 -20.89
CA GLN A 101 -7.04 14.34 -20.24
C GLN A 101 -6.96 12.81 -20.46
N PRO A 102 -5.77 12.23 -20.71
CA PRO A 102 -4.43 12.75 -20.43
C PRO A 102 -3.67 13.33 -21.64
N ASN A 103 -4.29 13.42 -22.82
CA ASN A 103 -3.61 13.77 -24.09
C ASN A 103 -3.32 15.27 -24.26
N CYS A 104 -3.20 16.02 -23.17
CA CYS A 104 -2.91 17.44 -23.19
C CYS A 104 -1.41 17.68 -23.44
N GLY A 105 -1.07 18.67 -24.26
CA GLY A 105 0.32 19.04 -24.56
C GLY A 105 0.59 20.52 -24.35
N CYS A 106 1.84 20.85 -24.03
CA CYS A 106 2.32 22.23 -23.94
C CYS A 106 2.68 22.73 -25.35
N ALA A 107 1.95 23.73 -25.85
CA ALA A 107 2.32 24.44 -27.08
C ALA A 107 3.05 25.74 -26.73
N LYS A 108 4.14 26.07 -27.44
CA LYS A 108 4.81 27.37 -27.28
C LYS A 108 3.80 28.49 -27.54
N ALA A 109 3.67 29.43 -26.60
CA ALA A 109 2.97 30.68 -26.87
C ALA A 109 3.70 31.38 -28.03
N LYS A 110 2.94 31.85 -29.01
CA LYS A 110 3.48 32.60 -30.15
C LYS A 110 3.90 34.00 -29.71
#